data_AF-A0AAV1EHU4-F1
#
_entry.id   AF-A0AAV1EHU4-F1
#
_cell.length_a   1.000
_cell.length_b   1.000
_cell.length_c   1.000
_cell.angle_alpha   90.00
_cell.angle_beta   90.00
_cell.angle_gamma   90.00
#
_symmetry.space_group_name_H-M   'P 1'
#
loop_
_entity.id
_entity.type
_entity.pdbx_description
1 polymer ?
#
loop_
_entity_poly.entity_id
_entity_poly.type
_entity_poly.pdbx_seq_one_letter_code
_entity_poly.pdbx_strand_id
1 'polypeptide(L)'
;MMFLRVSLTLGCLLALSRAIPLNSTRGRCQYMKEKDYYGKGGFVPECDSDGNYVAQQCCTLTGYCWCVDILSGKEIPNTKAVPGDFQVDCGKEHYCPYDWSQYGSRCFIFIDTPKSWIEAESYCLFEGGNLASIHSDDENHFIQGLTRGYTHEFPEAWIGGQDAIQSCFWMWNDGTRFDYGMWYSDYDVERTEHCLEINHGYMLKWNYAACNETRPFVCVKSHWRTILF
;
A
#
# COMPACT_ATOMS: atom_id res chain seq x y z
N MET A 1 -49.49 20.27 -48.47
CA MET A 1 -49.89 19.39 -47.34
C MET A 1 -48.73 19.35 -46.36
N MET A 2 -49.06 19.53 -45.08
CA MET A 2 -48.17 19.73 -43.92
C MET A 2 -47.60 18.41 -43.39
N PHE A 3 -46.78 18.51 -42.34
CA PHE A 3 -46.18 17.49 -41.45
C PHE A 3 -44.72 17.12 -41.79
N LEU A 4 -43.74 17.11 -40.88
CA LEU A 4 -43.58 17.58 -39.48
C LEU A 4 -42.06 17.47 -39.19
N ARG A 5 -41.49 18.40 -38.43
CA ARG A 5 -40.13 18.27 -37.85
C ARG A 5 -40.17 17.24 -36.72
N VAL A 6 -39.14 16.40 -36.57
CA VAL A 6 -38.43 16.17 -35.29
C VAL A 6 -36.99 15.74 -35.59
N SER A 7 -36.03 16.53 -35.11
CA SER A 7 -34.61 16.21 -35.05
C SER A 7 -34.35 15.57 -33.68
N LEU A 8 -33.75 14.39 -33.65
CA LEU A 8 -33.29 13.73 -32.42
C LEU A 8 -31.78 13.46 -32.55
N THR A 9 -30.98 14.45 -32.16
CA THR A 9 -29.57 14.22 -31.82
C THR A 9 -29.53 13.59 -30.44
N LEU A 10 -29.26 12.29 -30.39
CA LEU A 10 -29.07 11.56 -29.14
C LEU A 10 -27.71 11.97 -28.54
N GLY A 11 -27.75 12.94 -27.64
CA GLY A 11 -26.61 13.31 -26.80
C GLY A 11 -26.37 12.24 -25.75
N CYS A 12 -25.31 11.45 -25.91
CA CYS A 12 -24.70 10.73 -24.81
C CYS A 12 -23.44 11.50 -24.42
N LEU A 13 -23.58 12.36 -23.40
CA LEU A 13 -22.46 13.00 -22.71
C LEU A 13 -21.66 11.89 -22.02
N LEU A 14 -20.71 11.29 -22.75
CA LEU A 14 -19.60 10.61 -22.13
C LEU A 14 -18.80 11.69 -21.40
N ALA A 15 -18.96 11.76 -20.08
CA ALA A 15 -18.01 12.44 -19.23
C ALA A 15 -16.65 11.78 -19.49
N LEU A 16 -15.82 12.45 -20.30
CA LEU A 16 -14.41 12.15 -20.41
C LEU A 16 -13.83 12.37 -19.01
N SER A 17 -13.70 11.30 -18.24
CA SER A 17 -12.67 11.21 -17.20
C SER A 17 -11.38 11.60 -17.90
N ARG A 18 -10.90 12.82 -17.65
CA ARG A 18 -9.65 13.31 -18.21
C ARG A 18 -8.54 12.42 -17.65
N ALA A 19 -8.19 11.40 -18.41
CA ALA A 19 -6.98 10.63 -18.17
C ALA A 19 -5.82 11.61 -18.13
N ILE A 20 -5.04 11.54 -17.05
CA ILE A 20 -3.91 12.41 -16.78
C ILE A 20 -2.84 12.11 -17.85
N PRO A 21 -2.35 13.10 -18.62
CA PRO A 21 -1.32 12.84 -19.61
C PRO A 21 -0.01 12.41 -18.92
N LEU A 22 0.51 11.24 -19.32
CA LEU A 22 1.71 10.56 -18.82
C LEU A 22 3.04 11.26 -19.17
N ASN A 23 3.07 12.59 -19.29
CA ASN A 23 4.26 13.32 -19.75
C ASN A 23 4.60 14.57 -18.93
N SER A 24 4.18 14.62 -17.66
CA SER A 24 4.67 15.64 -16.74
C SER A 24 5.86 15.08 -15.97
N THR A 25 7.06 15.60 -16.22
CA THR A 25 8.26 15.34 -15.42
C THR A 25 8.20 15.99 -14.02
N ARG A 26 7.07 16.59 -13.66
CA ARG A 26 6.83 17.29 -12.38
C ARG A 26 5.74 16.57 -11.60
N GLY A 27 5.91 16.49 -10.30
CA GLY A 27 4.95 15.87 -9.39
C GLY A 27 3.57 16.52 -9.39
N ARG A 28 2.60 15.84 -8.78
CA ARG A 28 1.18 16.18 -8.83
C ARG A 28 0.87 17.57 -8.24
N CYS A 29 1.55 17.98 -7.17
CA CYS A 29 1.34 19.28 -6.54
C CYS A 29 1.60 20.43 -7.51
N GLN A 30 2.75 20.38 -8.18
CA GLN A 30 3.16 21.41 -9.13
C GLN A 30 2.27 21.42 -10.38
N TYR A 31 1.89 20.24 -10.88
CA TYR A 31 0.91 20.12 -11.95
C TYR A 31 -0.42 20.80 -11.61
N MET A 32 -0.93 20.57 -10.39
CA MET A 32 -2.20 21.16 -9.94
C MET A 32 -2.10 22.68 -9.74
N LYS A 33 -0.93 23.20 -9.31
CA LYS A 33 -0.66 24.64 -9.21
C LYS A 33 -0.62 25.32 -10.58
N GLU A 34 0.06 24.73 -11.56
CA GLU A 34 0.18 25.28 -12.92
C GLU A 34 -1.15 25.32 -13.67
N LYS A 35 -2.07 24.41 -13.35
CA LYS A 35 -3.43 24.38 -13.92
C LYS A 35 -4.41 25.32 -13.20
N ASP A 36 -3.95 26.12 -12.23
CA ASP A 36 -4.77 27.03 -11.42
C ASP A 36 -6.01 26.33 -10.84
N TYR A 37 -5.85 25.06 -10.41
CA TYR A 37 -7.00 24.26 -9.97
C TYR A 37 -7.63 24.78 -8.68
N TYR A 38 -6.87 25.55 -7.88
CA TYR A 38 -7.26 26.02 -6.56
C TYR A 38 -8.07 27.33 -6.59
N GLY A 39 -8.13 28.01 -7.74
CA GLY A 39 -8.95 29.21 -7.95
C GLY A 39 -8.56 30.42 -7.09
N LYS A 40 -9.19 31.57 -7.37
CA LYS A 40 -8.98 32.80 -6.57
C LYS A 40 -9.57 32.65 -5.17
N GLY A 41 -8.69 32.51 -4.18
CA GLY A 41 -9.03 32.46 -2.75
C GLY A 41 -8.94 31.07 -2.11
N GLY A 42 -8.61 30.03 -2.88
CA GLY A 42 -8.34 28.70 -2.34
C GLY A 42 -6.95 28.59 -1.70
N PHE A 43 -6.80 27.60 -0.81
CA PHE A 43 -5.48 27.22 -0.29
C PHE A 43 -4.59 26.76 -1.44
N VAL A 44 -3.39 27.34 -1.54
CA VAL A 44 -2.37 26.94 -2.51
C VAL A 44 -1.34 26.08 -1.78
N PRO A 45 -1.16 24.81 -2.17
CA PRO A 45 -0.24 23.91 -1.48
C PRO A 45 1.22 24.29 -1.75
N GLU A 46 2.08 23.98 -0.79
CA GLU A 46 3.53 24.01 -0.94
C GLU A 46 4.01 22.73 -1.61
N CYS A 47 4.90 22.87 -2.59
CA CYS A 47 5.46 21.73 -3.32
C CYS A 47 6.97 21.69 -3.15
N ASP A 48 7.54 20.49 -3.17
CA ASP A 48 8.99 20.27 -3.13
C ASP A 48 9.66 20.46 -4.52
N SER A 49 10.96 20.18 -4.59
CA SER A 49 11.76 20.30 -5.82
C SER A 49 11.35 19.33 -6.92
N ASP A 50 10.77 18.18 -6.56
CA ASP A 50 10.31 17.16 -7.50
C ASP A 50 8.87 17.45 -7.96
N GLY A 51 8.22 18.43 -7.35
CA GLY A 51 6.86 18.87 -7.64
C GLY A 51 5.79 18.07 -6.88
N ASN A 52 6.15 17.26 -5.90
CA ASN A 52 5.24 16.60 -4.97
C ASN A 52 4.81 17.56 -3.85
N TYR A 53 3.83 17.18 -3.04
CA TYR A 53 3.37 18.02 -1.92
C TYR A 53 4.40 17.96 -0.79
N VAL A 54 4.74 19.12 -0.20
CA VAL A 54 5.48 19.14 1.08
C VAL A 54 4.61 18.50 2.16
N ALA A 55 5.18 17.62 2.98
CA ALA A 55 4.42 16.86 3.98
C ALA A 55 3.66 17.78 4.95
N GLN A 56 4.29 18.85 5.42
CA GLN A 56 3.63 19.89 6.18
C GLN A 56 3.07 20.95 5.23
N GLN A 57 1.78 21.25 5.38
CA GLN A 57 1.08 22.30 4.66
C GLN A 57 0.61 23.34 5.66
N CYS A 58 0.88 24.61 5.38
CA CYS A 58 0.49 25.73 6.26
C CYS A 58 -0.31 26.76 5.48
N CYS A 59 -1.54 27.04 5.94
CA CYS A 59 -2.35 28.11 5.41
C CYS A 59 -2.04 29.43 6.13
N THR A 60 -1.26 30.29 5.50
CA THR A 60 -0.85 31.58 6.05
C THR A 60 -2.02 32.52 6.39
N LEU A 61 -3.17 32.38 5.69
CA LEU A 61 -4.37 33.18 5.95
C LEU A 61 -5.11 32.79 7.23
N THR A 62 -5.08 31.50 7.58
CA THR A 62 -5.86 30.97 8.70
C THR A 62 -4.97 30.59 9.90
N GLY A 63 -3.65 30.51 9.69
CA GLY A 63 -2.68 30.13 10.70
C GLY A 63 -2.64 28.63 11.01
N TYR A 64 -3.46 27.82 10.33
CA TYR A 64 -3.45 26.36 10.50
C TYR A 64 -2.31 25.73 9.71
N CYS A 65 -1.64 24.76 10.33
CA CYS A 65 -0.76 23.81 9.67
C CYS A 65 -1.28 22.39 9.87
N TRP A 66 -1.08 21.51 8.89
CA TRP A 66 -1.49 20.09 8.93
C TRP A 66 -0.56 19.24 8.07
N CYS A 67 -0.63 17.92 8.23
CA CYS A 67 0.13 17.00 7.38
C CYS A 67 -0.70 16.53 6.19
N VAL A 68 -0.06 16.33 5.05
CA VAL A 68 -0.67 15.75 3.85
C VAL A 68 0.16 14.58 3.34
N ASP A 69 -0.50 13.68 2.62
CA ASP A 69 0.17 12.67 1.80
C ASP A 69 0.93 13.34 0.63
N ILE A 70 2.23 13.05 0.49
CA ILE A 70 3.13 13.76 -0.45
C ILE A 70 2.75 13.55 -1.92
N LEU A 71 2.08 12.45 -2.26
CA LEU A 71 1.72 12.12 -3.64
C LEU A 71 0.33 12.65 -4.03
N SER A 72 -0.65 12.54 -3.12
CA SER A 72 -2.04 12.89 -3.36
C SER A 72 -2.42 14.30 -2.89
N GLY A 73 -1.73 14.83 -1.88
CA GLY A 73 -2.04 16.10 -1.23
C GLY A 73 -3.22 16.03 -0.26
N LYS A 74 -3.69 14.82 0.07
CA LYS A 74 -4.81 14.61 1.00
C LYS A 74 -4.34 14.83 2.43
N GLU A 75 -5.11 15.61 3.20
CA GLU A 75 -4.88 15.82 4.64
C GLU A 75 -4.88 14.48 5.41
N ILE A 76 -3.87 14.29 6.24
CA ILE A 76 -3.77 13.19 7.19
C ILE A 76 -4.66 13.53 8.41
N PRO A 77 -5.65 12.70 8.77
CA PRO A 77 -6.55 12.99 9.86
C PRO A 77 -5.83 13.24 11.20
N ASN A 78 -6.38 14.17 12.00
CA ASN A 78 -5.88 14.51 13.34
C ASN A 78 -4.47 15.13 13.40
N THR A 79 -3.95 15.64 12.27
CA THR A 79 -2.65 16.33 12.23
C THR A 79 -2.75 17.86 12.19
N LYS A 80 -3.97 18.41 12.10
CA LYS A 80 -4.19 19.84 12.05
C LYS A 80 -3.91 20.48 13.42
N ALA A 81 -2.85 21.29 13.48
CA ALA A 81 -2.47 22.02 14.68
C ALA A 81 -3.37 23.25 14.91
N VAL A 82 -3.32 23.78 16.13
CA VAL A 82 -4.04 25.02 16.47
C VAL A 82 -3.43 26.22 15.71
N PRO A 83 -4.23 27.26 15.41
CA PRO A 83 -3.71 28.44 14.70
C PRO A 83 -2.52 29.07 15.41
N GLY A 84 -1.41 29.22 14.68
CA GLY A 84 -0.17 29.81 15.20
C GLY A 84 0.84 28.80 15.78
N ASP A 85 0.49 27.52 15.85
CA ASP A 85 1.45 26.45 16.07
C ASP A 85 1.99 25.95 14.73
N PHE A 86 3.25 26.29 14.47
CA PHE A 86 3.95 25.93 13.23
C PHE A 86 4.74 24.61 13.34
N GLN A 87 4.79 24.00 14.53
CA GLN A 87 5.48 22.74 14.74
C GLN A 87 4.49 21.58 14.64
N VAL A 88 4.13 21.23 13.40
CA VAL A 88 3.39 20.00 13.13
C VAL A 88 4.41 18.90 12.87
N ASP A 89 4.44 17.87 13.72
CA ASP A 89 5.28 16.71 13.50
C ASP A 89 4.66 15.85 12.38
N CYS A 90 4.99 16.20 11.14
CA CYS A 90 4.70 15.38 9.96
C CYS A 90 5.76 14.29 9.76
N GLY A 91 6.38 13.85 10.86
CA GLY A 91 7.57 13.01 10.93
C GLY A 91 7.51 11.72 10.11
N LYS A 92 8.67 11.09 10.02
CA LYS A 92 8.94 9.81 9.33
C LYS A 92 8.06 8.64 9.80
N GLU A 93 7.24 8.84 10.83
CA GLU A 93 6.31 7.84 11.38
C GLU A 93 5.02 7.66 10.56
N HIS A 94 4.87 8.33 9.41
CA HIS A 94 3.78 8.07 8.44
C HIS A 94 4.29 7.53 7.10
N TYR A 95 5.61 7.37 6.97
CA TYR A 95 6.26 6.95 5.73
C TYR A 95 6.98 5.64 5.94
N CYS A 96 7.00 4.82 4.89
CA CYS A 96 7.81 3.62 4.91
C CYS A 96 9.30 3.96 4.83
N PRO A 97 10.18 3.15 5.47
CA PRO A 97 11.61 3.29 5.29
C PRO A 97 12.00 3.25 3.80
N TYR A 98 13.19 3.74 3.47
CA TYR A 98 13.73 3.65 2.11
C TYR A 98 13.67 2.21 1.58
N ASP A 99 13.25 2.03 0.33
CA ASP A 99 12.94 0.75 -0.35
C ASP A 99 11.71 -0.04 0.13
N TRP A 100 10.96 0.45 1.12
CA TRP A 100 9.70 -0.15 1.55
C TRP A 100 8.51 0.51 0.85
N SER A 101 7.57 -0.31 0.38
CA SER A 101 6.34 0.10 -0.29
C SER A 101 5.19 0.22 0.71
N GLN A 102 4.46 1.33 0.66
CA GLN A 102 3.35 1.60 1.58
C GLN A 102 2.03 1.01 1.08
N TYR A 103 1.29 0.37 1.99
CA TYR A 103 -0.11 0.04 1.80
C TYR A 103 -0.87 0.25 3.12
N GLY A 104 -1.81 1.20 3.11
CA GLY A 104 -2.47 1.67 4.33
C GLY A 104 -1.46 2.23 5.34
N SER A 105 -1.51 1.75 6.58
CA SER A 105 -0.62 2.12 7.69
C SER A 105 0.54 1.12 7.87
N ARG A 106 0.84 0.34 6.83
CA ARG A 106 1.82 -0.75 6.85
C ARG A 106 2.82 -0.58 5.72
N CYS A 107 4.01 -1.11 5.94
CA CYS A 107 5.12 -1.04 5.01
C CYS A 107 5.58 -2.43 4.63
N PHE A 108 5.76 -2.66 3.33
CA PHE A 108 6.11 -3.97 2.78
C PHE A 108 7.38 -3.88 1.95
N ILE A 109 8.19 -4.92 1.97
CA ILE A 109 9.33 -5.04 1.04
C ILE A 109 9.42 -6.47 0.55
N PHE A 110 9.67 -6.62 -0.74
CA PHE A 110 9.94 -7.92 -1.34
C PHE A 110 11.44 -8.15 -1.42
N ILE A 111 11.88 -9.30 -0.93
CA ILE A 111 13.26 -9.75 -0.95
C ILE A 111 13.36 -10.89 -1.95
N ASP A 112 14.05 -10.64 -3.05
CA ASP A 112 14.18 -11.58 -4.18
C ASP A 112 15.17 -12.72 -3.92
N THR A 113 16.02 -12.58 -2.89
CA THR A 113 17.06 -13.56 -2.55
C THR A 113 16.45 -14.72 -1.74
N PRO A 114 16.37 -15.94 -2.30
CA PRO A 114 15.62 -17.02 -1.66
C PRO A 114 16.21 -17.49 -0.34
N LYS A 115 15.34 -17.81 0.63
CA LYS A 115 15.69 -18.30 1.97
C LYS A 115 14.71 -19.36 2.44
N SER A 116 15.13 -20.22 3.38
CA SER A 116 14.16 -21.05 4.12
C SER A 116 13.21 -20.15 4.91
N TRP A 117 12.04 -20.65 5.25
CA TRP A 117 11.01 -19.82 5.89
C TRP A 117 11.52 -19.19 7.21
N ILE A 118 12.26 -19.96 8.02
CA ILE A 118 12.82 -19.48 9.30
C ILE A 118 13.93 -18.44 9.09
N GLU A 119 14.75 -18.59 8.05
CA GLU A 119 15.78 -17.59 7.69
C GLU A 119 15.15 -16.32 7.14
N ALA A 120 14.04 -16.44 6.40
CA ALA A 120 13.27 -15.31 5.89
C ALA A 120 12.61 -14.52 7.05
N GLU A 121 11.99 -15.20 8.01
CA GLU A 121 11.47 -14.57 9.22
C GLU A 121 12.58 -13.89 10.03
N SER A 122 13.72 -14.57 10.20
CA SER A 122 14.88 -13.99 10.90
C SER A 122 15.40 -12.73 10.21
N TYR A 123 15.37 -12.69 8.87
CA TYR A 123 15.72 -11.50 8.10
C TYR A 123 14.71 -10.37 8.36
N CYS A 124 13.40 -10.64 8.27
CA CYS A 124 12.40 -9.62 8.51
C CYS A 124 12.45 -9.07 9.94
N LEU A 125 12.71 -9.93 10.93
CA LEU A 125 12.94 -9.53 12.32
C LEU A 125 14.16 -8.62 12.47
N PHE A 126 15.26 -8.95 11.80
CA PHE A 126 16.47 -8.10 11.78
C PHE A 126 16.19 -6.72 11.17
N GLU A 127 15.34 -6.68 10.14
CA GLU A 127 14.86 -5.43 9.55
C GLU A 127 13.88 -4.67 10.45
N GLY A 128 13.44 -5.23 11.59
CA GLY A 128 12.49 -4.59 12.50
C GLY A 128 11.02 -4.79 12.10
N GLY A 129 10.72 -5.89 11.40
CA GLY A 129 9.37 -6.32 11.01
C GLY A 129 9.20 -7.83 11.17
N ASN A 130 8.28 -8.41 10.40
CA ASN A 130 8.03 -9.85 10.34
C ASN A 130 7.79 -10.26 8.88
N LEU A 131 7.74 -11.56 8.56
CA LEU A 131 7.12 -11.99 7.32
C LEU A 131 5.69 -11.47 7.23
N ALA A 132 5.27 -11.10 6.02
CA ALA A 132 4.04 -10.38 5.79
C ALA A 132 2.81 -11.20 6.21
N SER A 133 1.96 -10.60 7.04
CA SER A 133 0.56 -11.03 7.22
C SER A 133 -0.35 -10.25 6.28
N ILE A 134 -1.49 -10.85 5.93
CA ILE A 134 -2.43 -10.30 4.94
C ILE A 134 -3.85 -10.33 5.51
N HIS A 135 -4.55 -9.20 5.49
CA HIS A 135 -5.86 -9.01 6.13
C HIS A 135 -6.99 -8.61 5.17
N SER A 136 -6.71 -8.52 3.87
CA SER A 136 -7.74 -8.22 2.87
C SER A 136 -7.33 -8.68 1.47
N ASP A 137 -8.33 -8.78 0.59
CA ASP A 137 -8.12 -9.05 -0.82
C ASP A 137 -7.28 -7.97 -1.51
N ASP A 138 -7.53 -6.70 -1.22
CA ASP A 138 -6.77 -5.57 -1.79
C ASP A 138 -5.29 -5.60 -1.35
N GLU A 139 -5.02 -5.96 -0.09
CA GLU A 139 -3.66 -6.11 0.43
C GLU A 139 -2.95 -7.31 -0.19
N ASN A 140 -3.66 -8.42 -0.38
CA ASN A 140 -3.13 -9.58 -1.09
C ASN A 140 -2.69 -9.20 -2.50
N HIS A 141 -3.57 -8.55 -3.27
CA HIS A 141 -3.26 -8.08 -4.61
C HIS A 141 -2.10 -7.08 -4.64
N PHE A 142 -1.99 -6.20 -3.64
CA PHE A 142 -0.85 -5.30 -3.50
C PHE A 142 0.46 -6.09 -3.33
N ILE A 143 0.49 -7.11 -2.45
CA ILE A 143 1.67 -7.95 -2.24
C ILE A 143 2.02 -8.75 -3.51
N GLN A 144 1.03 -9.30 -4.21
CA GLN A 144 1.26 -9.95 -5.51
C GLN A 144 1.91 -8.98 -6.51
N GLY A 145 1.39 -7.74 -6.59
CA GLY A 145 1.97 -6.68 -7.41
C GLY A 145 3.42 -6.34 -7.04
N LEU A 146 3.74 -6.35 -5.75
CA LEU A 146 5.10 -6.12 -5.23
C LEU A 146 6.05 -7.25 -5.64
N THR A 147 5.63 -8.51 -5.50
CA THR A 147 6.45 -9.68 -5.88
C THR A 147 6.74 -9.76 -7.37
N ARG A 148 5.88 -9.16 -8.21
CA ARG A 148 6.06 -9.17 -9.67
C ARG A 148 7.32 -8.42 -10.13
N GLY A 149 7.71 -7.38 -9.40
CA GLY A 149 8.86 -6.54 -9.72
C GLY A 149 8.98 -6.17 -11.21
N TYR A 150 10.22 -6.21 -11.73
CA TYR A 150 10.53 -5.97 -13.15
C TYR A 150 10.56 -7.25 -14.01
N THR A 151 10.49 -8.43 -13.39
CA THR A 151 10.56 -9.73 -14.09
C THR A 151 9.27 -10.06 -14.82
N HIS A 152 8.17 -9.39 -14.47
CA HIS A 152 6.81 -9.65 -14.95
C HIS A 152 6.26 -11.03 -14.60
N GLU A 153 6.97 -11.81 -13.78
CA GLU A 153 6.55 -13.11 -13.25
C GLU A 153 6.12 -12.96 -11.79
N PHE A 154 5.22 -13.82 -11.30
CA PHE A 154 4.79 -13.84 -9.90
C PHE A 154 5.46 -15.02 -9.21
N PRO A 155 6.66 -14.85 -8.62
CA PRO A 155 7.33 -15.95 -7.94
C PRO A 155 6.51 -16.38 -6.73
N GLU A 156 6.48 -17.69 -6.49
CA GLU A 156 6.03 -18.26 -5.21
C GLU A 156 6.93 -17.71 -4.10
N ALA A 157 6.33 -17.07 -3.10
CA ALA A 157 7.07 -16.32 -2.09
C ALA A 157 6.55 -16.60 -0.68
N TRP A 158 7.44 -16.57 0.31
CA TRP A 158 7.04 -16.75 1.70
C TRP A 158 6.25 -15.55 2.25
N ILE A 159 5.20 -15.87 3.00
CA ILE A 159 4.44 -14.96 3.86
C ILE A 159 4.38 -15.55 5.28
N GLY A 160 3.98 -14.74 6.26
CA GLY A 160 4.22 -15.01 7.68
C GLY A 160 3.29 -16.03 8.34
N GLY A 161 2.55 -16.80 7.55
CA GLY A 161 1.61 -17.78 8.07
C GLY A 161 2.33 -19.05 8.49
N GLN A 162 2.05 -19.51 9.72
CA GLN A 162 2.52 -20.80 10.22
C GLN A 162 1.38 -21.56 10.91
N ASP A 163 1.39 -22.88 10.78
CA ASP A 163 0.55 -23.78 11.57
C ASP A 163 1.24 -24.12 12.91
N ALA A 164 0.52 -24.03 14.02
CA ALA A 164 1.05 -24.45 15.33
C ALA A 164 1.18 -25.98 15.36
N ILE A 165 2.28 -26.48 15.93
CA ILE A 165 2.77 -27.87 15.88
C ILE A 165 1.75 -28.99 16.25
N GLN A 166 0.51 -28.70 16.65
CA GLN A 166 -0.56 -29.69 16.86
C GLN A 166 -2.00 -29.30 16.49
N SER A 167 -2.26 -28.24 15.70
CA SER A 167 -3.65 -27.89 15.48
C SER A 167 -3.83 -27.03 14.26
N CYS A 168 -4.69 -27.45 13.31
CA CYS A 168 -5.13 -26.84 12.05
C CYS A 168 -5.54 -25.35 12.09
N PHE A 169 -4.82 -24.52 12.82
CA PHE A 169 -5.08 -23.12 13.12
C PHE A 169 -3.85 -22.33 12.68
N TRP A 170 -4.02 -21.64 11.57
CA TRP A 170 -3.03 -20.73 11.06
C TRP A 170 -2.93 -19.49 11.94
N MET A 171 -1.71 -19.05 12.17
CA MET A 171 -1.39 -17.82 12.88
C MET A 171 -0.41 -17.01 12.04
N TRP A 172 -0.52 -15.69 12.14
CA TRP A 172 0.51 -14.79 11.61
C TRP A 172 1.60 -14.58 12.65
N ASN A 173 2.86 -14.70 12.23
CA ASN A 173 4.02 -14.51 13.11
C ASN A 173 4.17 -13.09 13.67
N ASP A 174 3.56 -12.09 13.03
CA ASP A 174 3.52 -10.71 13.52
C ASP A 174 2.51 -10.50 14.67
N GLY A 175 1.80 -11.56 15.09
CA GLY A 175 0.83 -11.56 16.18
C GLY A 175 -0.52 -10.95 15.82
N THR A 176 -0.73 -10.55 14.57
CA THR A 176 -2.03 -10.08 14.09
C THR A 176 -3.03 -11.23 13.96
N ARG A 177 -4.32 -10.91 13.88
CA ARG A 177 -5.37 -11.92 13.77
C ARG A 177 -5.33 -12.57 12.38
N PHE A 178 -5.45 -13.90 12.34
CA PHE A 178 -5.67 -14.63 11.10
C PHE A 178 -7.14 -14.54 10.67
N ASP A 179 -7.51 -13.50 9.93
CA ASP A 179 -8.90 -13.17 9.58
C ASP A 179 -9.20 -13.09 8.09
N TYR A 180 -8.19 -13.38 7.26
CA TYR A 180 -8.30 -13.44 5.82
C TYR A 180 -7.52 -14.65 5.29
N GLY A 181 -8.04 -15.30 4.26
CA GLY A 181 -7.48 -16.51 3.68
C GLY A 181 -7.78 -16.61 2.19
N MET A 182 -6.74 -16.69 1.36
CA MET A 182 -6.88 -16.85 -0.10
C MET A 182 -6.34 -18.20 -0.59
N TRP A 183 -6.83 -19.28 0.02
CA TRP A 183 -6.33 -20.64 -0.18
C TRP A 183 -6.53 -21.19 -1.59
N TYR A 184 -5.50 -21.86 -2.11
CA TYR A 184 -5.52 -22.59 -3.38
C TYR A 184 -6.47 -23.79 -3.34
N SER A 185 -6.44 -24.55 -2.24
CA SER A 185 -7.32 -25.70 -2.00
C SER A 185 -7.93 -25.62 -0.61
N ASP A 186 -9.25 -25.80 -0.53
CA ASP A 186 -10.00 -25.91 0.73
C ASP A 186 -9.88 -27.31 1.37
N TYR A 187 -9.23 -28.27 0.68
CA TYR A 187 -9.16 -29.65 1.13
C TYR A 187 -8.00 -29.86 2.11
N ASP A 188 -8.39 -30.11 3.35
CA ASP A 188 -7.55 -30.41 4.51
C ASP A 188 -7.17 -31.90 4.49
N VAL A 189 -6.19 -32.26 3.66
CA VAL A 189 -5.64 -33.62 3.63
C VAL A 189 -4.30 -33.58 4.36
N GLU A 190 -4.26 -34.21 5.54
CA GLU A 190 -3.07 -34.57 6.34
C GLU A 190 -1.83 -33.71 6.02
N ARG A 191 -1.84 -32.46 6.48
CA ARG A 191 -0.78 -31.49 6.18
C ARG A 191 0.48 -31.82 6.97
N THR A 192 1.55 -32.13 6.25
CA THR A 192 2.92 -32.21 6.80
C THR A 192 3.69 -30.90 6.63
N GLU A 193 3.22 -29.99 5.77
CA GLU A 193 3.81 -28.66 5.58
C GLU A 193 3.15 -27.61 6.49
N HIS A 194 3.98 -26.81 7.15
CA HIS A 194 3.54 -25.86 8.18
C HIS A 194 3.81 -24.39 7.83
N CYS A 195 4.31 -24.08 6.63
CA CYS A 195 4.69 -22.73 6.22
C CYS A 195 3.86 -22.25 5.02
N LEU A 196 3.53 -20.96 5.00
CA LEU A 196 2.62 -20.37 4.03
C LEU A 196 3.35 -19.63 2.92
N GLU A 197 3.00 -19.94 1.67
CA GLU A 197 3.43 -19.19 0.49
C GLU A 197 2.26 -18.47 -0.21
N ILE A 198 2.58 -17.40 -0.93
CA ILE A 198 1.70 -16.72 -1.88
C ILE A 198 2.12 -17.06 -3.32
N ASN A 199 1.23 -16.78 -4.29
CA ASN A 199 1.45 -16.96 -5.73
C ASN A 199 1.53 -18.42 -6.20
N HIS A 200 0.93 -19.35 -5.47
CA HIS A 200 0.92 -20.75 -5.86
C HIS A 200 0.08 -21.00 -7.12
N GLY A 201 0.71 -21.64 -8.11
CA GLY A 201 0.10 -22.04 -9.37
C GLY A 201 -0.48 -20.87 -10.19
N TYR A 202 -1.19 -21.19 -11.27
CA TYR A 202 -1.75 -20.18 -12.18
C TYR A 202 -2.80 -19.25 -11.56
N MET A 203 -3.37 -19.64 -10.42
CA MET A 203 -4.38 -18.87 -9.69
C MET A 203 -3.76 -17.86 -8.72
N LEU A 204 -2.44 -17.91 -8.51
CA LEU A 204 -1.67 -17.04 -7.60
C LEU A 204 -2.17 -17.04 -6.15
N LYS A 205 -2.73 -18.16 -5.72
CA LYS A 205 -3.36 -18.31 -4.40
C LYS A 205 -2.35 -18.73 -3.33
N TRP A 206 -2.78 -18.81 -2.08
CA TRP A 206 -1.94 -19.29 -1.00
C TRP A 206 -1.89 -20.80 -0.97
N ASN A 207 -0.73 -21.35 -0.66
CA ASN A 207 -0.59 -22.78 -0.44
C ASN A 207 0.36 -23.05 0.74
N TYR A 208 0.25 -24.25 1.28
CA TYR A 208 1.22 -24.77 2.22
C TYR A 208 2.45 -25.25 1.44
N ALA A 209 3.65 -25.00 1.97
CA ALA A 209 4.90 -25.47 1.40
C ALA A 209 5.91 -25.87 2.49
N ALA A 210 6.85 -26.73 2.12
CA ALA A 210 7.80 -27.28 3.06
C ALA A 210 8.75 -26.18 3.55
N CYS A 211 8.78 -25.95 4.87
CA CYS A 211 9.50 -24.83 5.48
C CYS A 211 11.01 -24.78 5.19
N ASN A 212 11.59 -25.91 4.77
CA ASN A 212 13.00 -26.05 4.41
C ASN A 212 13.32 -25.68 2.95
N GLU A 213 12.30 -25.49 2.10
CA GLU A 213 12.48 -24.98 0.74
C GLU A 213 12.90 -23.50 0.78
N THR A 214 13.66 -23.08 -0.23
CA THR A 214 14.11 -21.70 -0.33
C THR A 214 13.24 -20.92 -1.31
N ARG A 215 12.68 -19.80 -0.85
CA ARG A 215 11.82 -18.93 -1.67
C ARG A 215 12.15 -17.47 -1.39
N PRO A 216 11.96 -16.56 -2.37
CA PRO A 216 11.91 -15.14 -2.07
C PRO A 216 10.74 -14.86 -1.11
N PHE A 217 10.70 -13.69 -0.50
CA PHE A 217 9.77 -13.46 0.62
C PHE A 217 9.40 -12.00 0.79
N VAL A 218 8.31 -11.75 1.51
CA VAL A 218 7.79 -10.40 1.75
C VAL A 218 7.83 -10.12 3.24
N CYS A 219 8.49 -9.03 3.63
CA CYS A 219 8.46 -8.54 5.00
C CYS A 219 7.40 -7.45 5.17
N VAL A 220 6.90 -7.29 6.39
CA VAL A 220 5.99 -6.23 6.79
C VAL A 220 6.44 -5.53 8.07
N LYS A 221 6.20 -4.22 8.13
CA LYS A 221 6.28 -3.38 9.33
C LYS A 221 4.94 -2.69 9.56
N SER A 222 4.36 -2.89 10.73
CA SER A 222 3.19 -2.13 11.19
C SER A 222 3.67 -0.89 11.95
N HIS A 223 3.03 0.27 11.75
CA HIS A 223 3.42 1.50 12.46
C HIS A 223 3.61 1.26 13.96
N TRP A 224 4.81 1.56 14.42
CA TRP A 224 5.28 1.43 15.79
C TRP A 224 4.49 2.44 16.61
N ARG A 225 3.64 1.98 17.52
CA ARG A 225 3.32 2.79 18.69
C ARG A 225 4.61 2.85 19.49
N THR A 226 5.23 4.03 19.59
CA THR A 226 6.24 4.29 20.60
C THR A 226 5.61 3.98 21.95
N ILE A 227 5.85 2.78 22.48
CA ILE A 227 5.69 2.51 23.91
C ILE A 227 6.86 3.26 24.54
N LEU A 228 6.60 4.51 24.92
CA LEU A 228 7.47 5.21 25.85
C LEU A 228 7.47 4.39 27.16
N PHE A 229 8.61 3.78 27.47
CA PHE A 229 8.90 3.28 28.82
C PHE A 229 9.32 4.45 29.72
#